data_AF-A0A9E3J6W9-F1
#
_entry.id   AF-A0A9E3J6W9-F1
#
_cell.length_a   1.000
_cell.length_b   1.000
_cell.length_c   1.000
_cell.angle_alpha   90.00
_cell.angle_beta   90.00
_cell.angle_gamma   90.00
#
_symmetry.space_group_name_H-M   'P 1'
#
loop_
_entity.id
_entity.type
_entity.pdbx_description
1 polymer ?
#
loop_
_entity_poly.entity_id
_entity_poly.type
_entity_poly.pdbx_seq_one_letter_code
_entity_poly.pdbx_strand_id
1 'polypeptide(L)'
;MPGNIPNRSGSSGMAPLFYNNTFYVRDGLGTWITGGRGRTSVSGIWSFENNAVFNYGSGGYLATSAGSVYSNNLFYGRHPSSEPADAAKVVTDPEFRNPGNANTNSSYAGMDAYQVHPSSPVVRAGAVISNNGGQDAFGNPVSATAAPNIGAYNGTGGNLVANAGFESGSLSPWTLSGSGSSVVTSNARTGTHSLQTGASGNGANQNLTGLTPNTTYLLTGWAKVANAGETLAIGVKNYGGTETFTNVATTSYSEAAVLFTTGSTNTTATLYCWKNSGGTAAGNCDDIAVERVSTPANLLTNAGFESGSLSPWTLSGSGSSVVTSNARTGTHSLQTGASSSGVDQATGGLSSSATYLLTGWAMAAGGSEQVAVGVKNFGGTESFSKATGTAYAQQPIFLTTGSGNTSATVYCYKNSGTSAGYCDDYTLIKLS
;
A
#
# COMPACT_ATOMS: atom_id res chain seq x y z
N MET A 1 -0.68 -51.16 -14.96
CA MET A 1 0.34 -50.88 -13.93
C MET A 1 0.04 -49.52 -13.33
N PRO A 2 -0.35 -49.41 -12.05
CA PRO A 2 -0.48 -48.12 -11.39
C PRO A 2 0.90 -47.70 -10.88
N GLY A 3 1.36 -46.53 -11.32
CA GLY A 3 2.59 -45.90 -10.85
C GLY A 3 2.42 -45.42 -9.41
N ASN A 4 2.85 -46.24 -8.47
CA ASN A 4 3.10 -45.84 -7.10
C ASN A 4 4.26 -44.83 -7.10
N ILE A 5 4.03 -43.60 -6.61
CA ILE A 5 5.13 -42.80 -6.06
C ILE A 5 5.55 -43.51 -4.77
N PRO A 6 6.79 -44.00 -4.64
CA PRO A 6 7.21 -44.68 -3.43
C PRO A 6 7.26 -43.68 -2.27
N ASN A 7 6.33 -43.78 -1.32
CA ASN A 7 6.58 -43.27 0.03
C ASN A 7 7.61 -44.19 0.68
N ARG A 8 8.88 -43.78 0.63
CA ARG A 8 9.98 -44.41 1.37
C ARG A 8 10.43 -43.55 2.56
N SER A 9 9.52 -42.86 3.26
CA SER A 9 9.80 -42.45 4.64
C SER A 9 9.09 -43.41 5.59
N GLY A 10 9.86 -44.36 6.14
CA GLY A 10 9.47 -45.10 7.34
C GLY A 10 9.51 -44.19 8.58
N SER A 11 8.89 -43.01 8.52
CA SER A 11 8.81 -42.09 9.65
C SER A 11 7.52 -42.31 10.41
N SER A 12 7.62 -42.87 11.60
CA SER A 12 6.56 -42.91 12.61
C SER A 12 6.47 -41.59 13.40
N GLY A 13 7.06 -40.50 12.91
CA GLY A 13 7.02 -39.20 13.59
C GLY A 13 7.68 -38.10 12.80
N MET A 14 6.93 -37.48 11.88
CA MET A 14 7.10 -36.07 11.53
C MET A 14 5.77 -35.59 10.94
N ALA A 15 5.20 -34.55 11.56
CA ALA A 15 4.07 -33.83 11.00
C ALA A 15 4.46 -33.28 9.61
N PRO A 16 3.66 -33.45 8.55
CA PRO A 16 3.92 -32.80 7.27
C PRO A 16 4.04 -31.29 7.47
N LEU A 17 5.05 -30.69 6.85
CA LEU A 17 5.31 -29.26 6.95
C LEU A 17 4.94 -28.60 5.62
N PHE A 18 3.97 -27.69 5.66
CA PHE A 18 3.56 -26.85 4.55
C PHE A 18 3.90 -25.41 4.92
N TYR A 19 4.97 -24.85 4.36
CA TYR A 19 5.34 -23.48 4.68
C TYR A 19 5.87 -22.67 3.50
N ASN A 20 5.73 -21.34 3.61
CA ASN A 20 6.18 -20.37 2.61
C ASN A 20 5.63 -20.65 1.20
N ASN A 21 4.38 -21.14 1.10
CA ASN A 21 3.73 -21.40 -0.19
C ASN A 21 2.69 -20.34 -0.50
N THR A 22 2.39 -20.16 -1.78
CA THR A 22 1.23 -19.38 -2.24
C THR A 22 0.21 -20.32 -2.89
N PHE A 23 -1.01 -20.32 -2.37
CA PHE A 23 -2.14 -21.10 -2.88
C PHE A 23 -3.17 -20.18 -3.50
N TYR A 24 -3.59 -20.47 -4.73
CA TYR A 24 -4.57 -19.65 -5.42
C TYR A 24 -5.74 -20.48 -5.96
N VAL A 25 -6.95 -20.06 -5.63
CA VAL A 25 -8.21 -20.63 -6.12
C VAL A 25 -9.06 -19.51 -6.72
N ARG A 26 -9.28 -19.57 -8.04
CA ARG A 26 -10.15 -18.61 -8.74
C ARG A 26 -11.63 -18.79 -8.38
N ASP A 27 -12.39 -17.73 -8.61
CA ASP A 27 -13.85 -17.75 -8.47
C ASP A 27 -14.51 -18.82 -9.36
N GLY A 28 -15.65 -19.33 -8.89
CA GLY A 28 -16.40 -20.41 -9.53
C GLY A 28 -15.83 -21.82 -9.32
N LEU A 29 -14.68 -21.98 -8.63
CA LEU A 29 -14.16 -23.30 -8.26
C LEU A 29 -14.59 -23.71 -6.85
N GLY A 30 -14.96 -24.99 -6.68
CA GLY A 30 -15.20 -25.61 -5.37
C GLY A 30 -13.97 -26.30 -4.78
N THR A 31 -12.76 -25.92 -5.21
CA THR A 31 -11.50 -26.56 -4.81
C THR A 31 -11.22 -26.31 -3.33
N TRP A 32 -11.03 -27.38 -2.56
CA TRP A 32 -10.62 -27.30 -1.16
C TRP A 32 -9.11 -27.02 -1.06
N ILE A 33 -8.70 -26.13 -0.17
CA ILE A 33 -7.31 -25.69 -0.03
C ILE A 33 -6.43 -26.81 0.52
N THR A 34 -6.88 -27.47 1.60
CA THR A 34 -6.15 -28.58 2.23
C THR A 34 -6.82 -29.94 1.99
N GLY A 35 -7.78 -30.02 1.07
CA GLY A 35 -8.66 -31.19 0.90
C GLY A 35 -8.74 -31.77 -0.51
N GLY A 36 -9.29 -32.99 -0.61
CA GLY A 36 -9.56 -33.66 -1.87
C GLY A 36 -10.54 -34.84 -1.73
N ARG A 37 -11.26 -35.15 -2.81
CA ARG A 37 -12.20 -36.30 -2.92
C ARG A 37 -13.36 -36.31 -1.90
N GLY A 38 -13.96 -35.14 -1.62
CA GLY A 38 -15.18 -35.04 -0.80
C GLY A 38 -15.00 -35.30 0.70
N ARG A 39 -13.76 -35.36 1.19
CA ARG A 39 -13.47 -35.48 2.62
C ARG A 39 -13.55 -34.11 3.29
N THR A 40 -13.99 -34.11 4.55
CA THR A 40 -14.06 -32.90 5.41
C THR A 40 -13.11 -32.97 6.60
N SER A 41 -12.42 -34.10 6.81
CA SER A 41 -11.45 -34.30 7.88
C SER A 41 -10.33 -35.28 7.50
N VAL A 42 -9.23 -35.21 8.26
CA VAL A 42 -8.08 -36.13 8.16
C VAL A 42 -7.52 -36.48 9.55
N SER A 43 -7.11 -37.73 9.72
CA SER A 43 -6.38 -38.20 10.90
C SER A 43 -4.90 -37.84 10.82
N GLY A 44 -4.31 -37.40 11.91
CA GLY A 44 -2.91 -36.95 11.98
C GLY A 44 -2.80 -35.43 12.16
N ILE A 45 -1.57 -34.99 12.46
CA ILE A 45 -1.21 -33.58 12.66
C ILE A 45 -0.33 -33.11 11.51
N TRP A 46 -0.42 -31.83 11.16
CA TRP A 46 0.50 -31.15 10.23
C TRP A 46 0.84 -29.75 10.72
N SER A 47 1.85 -29.13 10.12
CA SER A 47 2.12 -27.70 10.27
C SER A 47 1.82 -26.98 8.96
N PHE A 48 1.06 -25.90 9.03
CA PHE A 48 0.71 -25.03 7.91
C PHE A 48 1.05 -23.59 8.31
N GLU A 49 2.25 -23.14 7.95
CA GLU A 49 2.83 -21.89 8.46
C GLU A 49 3.28 -20.97 7.33
N ASN A 50 3.17 -19.65 7.47
CA ASN A 50 3.67 -18.68 6.47
C ASN A 50 3.13 -18.89 5.05
N ASN A 51 1.95 -19.51 4.89
CA ASN A 51 1.37 -19.70 3.57
C ASN A 51 0.44 -18.55 3.23
N ALA A 52 0.45 -18.12 1.97
CA ALA A 52 -0.47 -17.13 1.44
C ALA A 52 -1.58 -17.81 0.65
N VAL A 53 -2.81 -17.81 1.18
CA VAL A 53 -3.97 -18.44 0.56
C VAL A 53 -4.91 -17.38 -0.01
N PHE A 54 -5.14 -17.49 -1.32
CA PHE A 54 -6.03 -16.66 -2.11
C PHE A 54 -7.23 -17.49 -2.52
N ASN A 55 -8.30 -17.42 -1.74
CA ASN A 55 -9.49 -18.23 -1.96
C ASN A 55 -10.64 -17.38 -2.49
N TYR A 56 -10.78 -17.27 -3.81
CA TYR A 56 -11.97 -16.67 -4.42
C TYR A 56 -13.07 -17.71 -4.68
N GLY A 57 -12.75 -19.01 -4.54
CA GLY A 57 -13.67 -20.12 -4.73
C GLY A 57 -14.57 -20.41 -3.52
N SER A 58 -15.35 -21.49 -3.61
CA SER A 58 -16.30 -21.92 -2.57
C SER A 58 -15.81 -23.10 -1.71
N GLY A 59 -14.59 -23.58 -1.94
CA GLY A 59 -14.01 -24.69 -1.18
C GLY A 59 -13.54 -24.30 0.22
N GLY A 60 -13.24 -25.31 1.04
CA GLY A 60 -12.89 -25.17 2.45
C GLY A 60 -11.54 -25.80 2.83
N TYR A 61 -11.36 -26.03 4.13
CA TYR A 61 -10.20 -26.69 4.72
C TYR A 61 -10.62 -27.93 5.48
N LEU A 62 -9.80 -28.98 5.44
CA LEU A 62 -10.04 -30.18 6.24
C LEU A 62 -9.91 -29.89 7.73
N ALA A 63 -10.82 -30.45 8.53
CA ALA A 63 -10.62 -30.58 9.97
C ALA A 63 -9.46 -31.54 10.25
N THR A 64 -8.57 -31.16 11.16
CA THR A 64 -7.37 -31.94 11.49
C THR A 64 -7.36 -32.37 12.95
N SER A 65 -6.42 -33.25 13.32
CA SER A 65 -6.30 -33.73 14.70
C SER A 65 -5.75 -32.63 15.62
N ALA A 66 -6.09 -32.72 16.91
CA ALA A 66 -5.52 -31.84 17.93
C ALA A 66 -3.99 -31.91 17.90
N GLY A 67 -3.33 -30.74 17.84
CA GLY A 67 -1.88 -30.62 17.71
C GLY A 67 -1.38 -30.22 16.32
N SER A 68 -2.26 -30.11 15.31
CA SER A 68 -1.91 -29.40 14.08
C SER A 68 -1.65 -27.93 14.36
N VAL A 69 -0.71 -27.34 13.63
CA VAL A 69 -0.33 -25.94 13.75
C VAL A 69 -0.76 -25.19 12.50
N TYR A 70 -1.43 -24.06 12.71
CA TYR A 70 -1.66 -23.02 11.72
C TYR A 70 -1.14 -21.72 12.33
N SER A 71 -0.13 -21.11 11.71
CA SER A 71 0.47 -19.88 12.21
C SER A 71 0.94 -18.97 11.08
N ASN A 72 0.73 -17.67 11.24
CA ASN A 72 1.27 -16.64 10.36
C ASN A 72 0.90 -16.87 8.88
N ASN A 73 -0.30 -17.37 8.61
CA ASN A 73 -0.79 -17.51 7.25
C ASN A 73 -1.56 -16.26 6.82
N LEU A 74 -1.57 -16.00 5.52
CA LEU A 74 -2.53 -15.08 4.92
C LEU A 74 -3.72 -15.90 4.44
N PHE A 75 -4.92 -15.47 4.82
CA PHE A 75 -6.18 -15.96 4.24
C PHE A 75 -6.90 -14.77 3.62
N TYR A 76 -6.90 -14.68 2.29
CA TYR A 76 -7.51 -13.57 1.56
C TYR A 76 -8.60 -14.07 0.60
N GLY A 77 -9.67 -13.28 0.43
CA GLY A 77 -10.85 -13.62 -0.36
C GLY A 77 -12.02 -14.11 0.50
N ARG A 78 -12.62 -15.25 0.14
CA ARG A 78 -13.72 -15.88 0.85
C ARG A 78 -13.20 -16.69 2.04
N HIS A 79 -13.79 -16.41 3.21
CA HIS A 79 -13.53 -17.11 4.47
C HIS A 79 -14.65 -18.14 4.75
N PRO A 80 -14.44 -19.43 4.43
CA PRO A 80 -15.40 -20.48 4.79
C PRO A 80 -15.39 -20.73 6.31
N SER A 81 -16.48 -21.26 6.86
CA SER A 81 -16.56 -21.64 8.29
C SER A 81 -15.57 -22.73 8.70
N SER A 82 -14.97 -23.42 7.73
CA SER A 82 -13.91 -24.41 7.94
C SER A 82 -12.50 -23.80 8.00
N GLU A 83 -12.35 -22.49 7.83
CA GLU A 83 -11.04 -21.82 7.95
C GLU A 83 -10.40 -22.11 9.32
N PRO A 84 -9.16 -22.62 9.35
CA PRO A 84 -8.47 -22.96 10.59
C PRO A 84 -8.24 -21.75 11.51
N ALA A 85 -8.21 -22.01 12.81
CA ALA A 85 -7.78 -21.03 13.78
C ALA A 85 -6.27 -20.79 13.65
N ASP A 86 -5.89 -19.54 13.40
CA ASP A 86 -4.52 -19.05 13.34
C ASP A 86 -4.53 -17.68 14.02
N ALA A 87 -3.85 -17.56 15.16
CA ALA A 87 -3.86 -16.35 15.97
C ALA A 87 -3.03 -15.21 15.33
N ALA A 88 -2.10 -15.54 14.44
CA ALA A 88 -1.20 -14.60 13.78
C ALA A 88 -1.57 -14.39 12.30
N LYS A 89 -2.78 -14.81 11.88
CA LYS A 89 -3.18 -14.71 10.48
C LYS A 89 -3.30 -13.27 9.99
N VAL A 90 -2.91 -13.06 8.74
CA VAL A 90 -3.22 -11.86 7.98
C VAL A 90 -4.49 -12.12 7.16
N VAL A 91 -5.43 -11.19 7.15
CA VAL A 91 -6.68 -11.29 6.35
C VAL A 91 -6.94 -10.08 5.47
N THR A 92 -6.04 -9.10 5.53
CA THR A 92 -6.07 -7.89 4.72
C THR A 92 -5.50 -8.16 3.33
N ASP A 93 -5.79 -7.28 2.37
CA ASP A 93 -5.23 -7.38 1.02
C ASP A 93 -3.69 -7.44 1.09
N PRO A 94 -3.04 -8.45 0.48
CA PRO A 94 -1.59 -8.54 0.45
C PRO A 94 -0.93 -7.68 -0.62
N GLU A 95 -1.68 -6.83 -1.33
CA GLU A 95 -1.14 -5.81 -2.23
C GLU A 95 -0.23 -6.41 -3.31
N PHE A 96 -0.77 -7.34 -4.11
CA PHE A 96 0.02 -7.94 -5.18
C PHE A 96 0.45 -6.92 -6.24
N ARG A 97 1.70 -7.07 -6.72
CA ARG A 97 2.26 -6.29 -7.82
C ARG A 97 1.59 -6.53 -9.17
N ASN A 98 0.68 -7.50 -9.29
CA ASN A 98 -0.08 -7.77 -10.52
C ASN A 98 -1.42 -8.41 -10.14
N PRO A 99 -2.44 -7.63 -9.76
CA PRO A 99 -3.72 -8.17 -9.29
C PRO A 99 -4.57 -8.79 -10.40
N GLY A 100 -4.09 -8.84 -11.66
CA GLY A 100 -4.78 -9.45 -12.81
C GLY A 100 -5.15 -10.93 -12.64
N ASN A 101 -4.76 -11.57 -11.54
CA ASN A 101 -5.26 -12.86 -11.11
C ASN A 101 -6.59 -12.76 -10.32
N ALA A 102 -7.33 -11.65 -10.33
CA ALA A 102 -8.44 -11.45 -9.37
C ALA A 102 -9.81 -12.06 -9.68
N ASN A 103 -10.12 -12.69 -10.84
CA ASN A 103 -11.34 -13.55 -10.94
C ASN A 103 -11.66 -14.24 -12.27
N THR A 104 -11.13 -13.86 -13.45
CA THR A 104 -11.75 -14.35 -14.71
C THR A 104 -10.81 -14.84 -15.80
N ASN A 105 -9.50 -14.60 -15.69
CA ASN A 105 -8.53 -15.20 -16.62
C ASN A 105 -7.16 -15.21 -15.95
N SER A 106 -6.52 -16.37 -15.83
CA SER A 106 -5.13 -16.50 -15.35
C SER A 106 -4.17 -16.04 -16.44
N SER A 107 -4.27 -14.78 -16.89
CA SER A 107 -3.49 -14.27 -18.02
C SER A 107 -2.06 -13.87 -17.65
N TYR A 108 -1.60 -14.18 -16.43
CA TYR A 108 -0.17 -14.15 -16.11
C TYR A 108 0.38 -15.56 -16.12
N ALA A 109 1.22 -15.84 -17.12
CA ALA A 109 2.11 -17.00 -17.13
C ALA A 109 3.40 -16.59 -16.40
N GLY A 110 3.63 -17.09 -15.18
CA GLY A 110 4.89 -16.89 -14.46
C GLY A 110 4.75 -16.69 -12.96
N MET A 111 5.85 -16.89 -12.22
CA MET A 111 5.90 -16.75 -10.76
C MET A 111 5.69 -15.29 -10.30
N ASP A 112 5.98 -14.29 -11.16
CA ASP A 112 5.95 -12.86 -10.83
C ASP A 112 4.57 -12.32 -10.40
N ALA A 113 3.47 -13.03 -10.71
CA ALA A 113 2.12 -12.69 -10.27
C ALA A 113 1.95 -12.76 -8.74
N TYR A 114 2.86 -13.43 -8.03
CA TYR A 114 2.79 -13.63 -6.58
C TYR A 114 3.79 -12.77 -5.81
N GLN A 115 4.44 -11.81 -6.49
CA GLN A 115 5.22 -10.77 -5.82
C GLN A 115 4.29 -9.72 -5.21
N VAL A 116 4.63 -9.24 -4.01
CA VAL A 116 3.84 -8.24 -3.30
C VAL A 116 4.50 -6.86 -3.36
N HIS A 117 3.70 -5.83 -3.20
CA HIS A 117 4.17 -4.46 -3.04
C HIS A 117 4.92 -4.33 -1.70
N PRO A 118 5.91 -3.43 -1.58
CA PRO A 118 6.69 -3.28 -0.34
C PRO A 118 5.90 -2.95 0.93
N SER A 119 4.76 -2.26 0.82
CA SER A 119 3.88 -1.92 1.95
C SER A 119 2.99 -3.07 2.42
N SER A 120 3.01 -4.17 1.67
CA SER A 120 2.12 -5.30 1.87
C SER A 120 2.13 -5.80 3.31
N PRO A 121 0.97 -6.10 3.89
CA PRO A 121 0.87 -6.63 5.25
C PRO A 121 1.49 -8.02 5.39
N VAL A 122 1.86 -8.69 4.28
CA VAL A 122 2.56 -9.97 4.34
C VAL A 122 4.08 -9.83 4.41
N VAL A 123 4.63 -8.65 4.15
CA VAL A 123 6.07 -8.41 4.24
C VAL A 123 6.50 -8.53 5.70
N ARG A 124 7.48 -9.40 5.99
CA ARG A 124 8.00 -9.70 7.34
C ARG A 124 6.96 -10.16 8.38
N ALA A 125 5.78 -10.62 7.94
CA ALA A 125 4.72 -11.09 8.84
C ALA A 125 4.78 -12.59 9.15
N GLY A 126 5.74 -13.32 8.56
CA GLY A 126 5.94 -14.75 8.75
C GLY A 126 6.64 -15.09 10.08
N ALA A 127 6.43 -16.31 10.55
CA ALA A 127 7.21 -16.93 11.61
C ALA A 127 8.60 -17.37 11.11
N VAL A 128 9.60 -17.31 12.00
CA VAL A 128 10.93 -17.85 11.70
C VAL A 128 10.87 -19.37 11.75
N ILE A 129 11.09 -20.01 10.60
CA ILE A 129 11.10 -21.47 10.46
C ILE A 129 12.54 -21.95 10.33
N SER A 130 12.98 -22.81 11.27
CA SER A 130 14.28 -23.50 11.15
C SER A 130 14.29 -24.43 9.95
N ASN A 131 15.38 -24.47 9.19
CA ASN A 131 15.52 -25.29 7.97
C ASN A 131 14.53 -24.93 6.84
N ASN A 132 14.21 -23.64 6.69
CA ASN A 132 13.33 -23.11 5.64
C ASN A 132 13.84 -23.26 4.18
N GLY A 133 14.93 -24.00 3.96
CA GLY A 133 15.57 -24.18 2.64
C GLY A 133 16.51 -23.06 2.19
N GLY A 134 16.53 -21.93 2.89
CA GLY A 134 17.46 -20.81 2.68
C GLY A 134 17.12 -19.88 1.51
N GLN A 135 16.24 -20.29 0.60
CA GLN A 135 15.77 -19.48 -0.54
C GLN A 135 14.27 -19.68 -0.80
N ASP A 136 13.62 -18.64 -1.34
CA ASP A 136 12.23 -18.69 -1.77
C ASP A 136 12.09 -19.20 -3.23
N ALA A 137 10.87 -19.21 -3.76
CA ALA A 137 10.60 -19.65 -5.14
C ALA A 137 11.18 -18.72 -6.23
N PHE A 138 11.73 -17.56 -5.84
CA PHE A 138 12.26 -16.50 -6.71
C PHE A 138 13.77 -16.32 -6.55
N GLY A 139 14.42 -17.15 -5.72
CA GLY A 139 15.85 -17.08 -5.42
C GLY A 139 16.24 -16.01 -4.39
N ASN A 140 15.28 -15.35 -3.73
CA ASN A 140 15.57 -14.45 -2.62
C ASN A 140 15.98 -15.26 -1.38
N PRO A 141 16.94 -14.78 -0.58
CA PRO A 141 17.32 -15.46 0.66
C PRO A 141 16.18 -15.44 1.67
N VAL A 142 15.98 -16.54 2.39
CA VAL A 142 15.02 -16.64 3.52
C VAL A 142 15.82 -16.78 4.81
N SER A 143 15.72 -15.78 5.69
CA SER A 143 16.49 -15.73 6.93
C SER A 143 16.07 -16.83 7.90
N ALA A 144 17.04 -17.46 8.56
CA ALA A 144 16.80 -18.41 9.64
C ALA A 144 16.60 -17.71 11.00
N THR A 145 16.73 -16.38 11.07
CA THR A 145 16.71 -15.63 12.34
C THR A 145 15.86 -14.35 12.29
N ALA A 146 15.41 -13.93 11.11
CA ALA A 146 14.54 -12.77 10.93
C ALA A 146 13.22 -13.20 10.30
N ALA A 147 12.12 -12.55 10.69
CA ALA A 147 10.79 -12.87 10.19
C ALA A 147 10.75 -12.76 8.64
N PRO A 148 10.40 -13.85 7.92
CA PRO A 148 10.23 -13.81 6.48
C PRO A 148 8.88 -13.18 6.10
N ASN A 149 8.66 -12.98 4.80
CA ASN A 149 7.34 -12.67 4.27
C ASN A 149 6.43 -13.92 4.37
N ILE A 150 5.11 -13.70 4.44
CA ILE A 150 4.12 -14.78 4.25
C ILE A 150 3.98 -15.04 2.74
N GLY A 151 4.00 -16.31 2.34
CA GLY A 151 3.85 -16.76 0.96
C GLY A 151 5.15 -17.17 0.28
N ALA A 152 5.08 -17.42 -1.03
CA ALA A 152 6.20 -17.91 -1.83
C ALA A 152 7.26 -16.85 -2.17
N TYR A 153 7.00 -15.57 -1.90
CA TYR A 153 7.88 -14.45 -2.24
C TYR A 153 8.44 -13.78 -0.98
N ASN A 154 9.74 -13.91 -0.77
CA ASN A 154 10.53 -13.33 0.31
C ASN A 154 11.44 -12.16 -0.15
N GLY A 155 11.14 -11.54 -1.29
CA GLY A 155 11.86 -10.36 -1.74
C GLY A 155 11.40 -9.06 -1.05
N THR A 156 12.08 -7.96 -1.34
CA THR A 156 11.73 -6.62 -0.82
C THR A 156 10.44 -6.05 -1.41
N GLY A 157 9.79 -6.80 -2.29
CA GLY A 157 8.71 -6.29 -3.12
C GLY A 157 9.22 -5.22 -4.07
N GLY A 158 10.49 -5.20 -4.47
CA GLY A 158 11.07 -4.14 -5.32
C GLY A 158 11.34 -2.81 -4.62
N ASN A 159 11.28 -2.79 -3.28
CA ASN A 159 11.62 -1.62 -2.48
C ASN A 159 13.10 -1.25 -2.63
N LEU A 160 13.37 0.02 -2.93
CA LEU A 160 14.71 0.60 -3.01
C LEU A 160 15.24 1.08 -1.64
N VAL A 161 14.39 1.10 -0.61
CA VAL A 161 14.72 1.56 0.73
C VAL A 161 15.32 0.42 1.56
N ALA A 162 16.50 0.66 2.12
CA ALA A 162 17.14 -0.27 3.02
C ALA A 162 16.60 -0.10 4.45
N ASN A 163 16.50 -1.20 5.21
CA ASN A 163 15.95 -1.18 6.59
C ASN A 163 14.61 -0.41 6.67
N ALA A 164 13.75 -0.66 5.69
CA ALA A 164 12.49 0.04 5.44
C ALA A 164 11.49 0.03 6.63
N GLY A 165 11.43 -1.09 7.35
CA GLY A 165 10.62 -1.24 8.56
C GLY A 165 11.45 -1.30 9.85
N PHE A 166 12.71 -0.84 9.82
CA PHE A 166 13.59 -0.75 11.01
C PHE A 166 13.86 -2.05 11.80
N GLU A 167 13.46 -3.20 11.27
CA GLU A 167 13.55 -4.52 11.93
C GLU A 167 14.97 -5.03 12.20
N SER A 168 16.00 -4.34 11.73
CA SER A 168 17.37 -4.63 12.17
C SER A 168 17.63 -4.24 13.64
N GLY A 169 16.70 -3.50 14.28
CA GLY A 169 16.88 -2.91 15.60
C GLY A 169 17.90 -1.77 15.63
N SER A 170 18.50 -1.45 14.48
CA SER A 170 19.47 -0.37 14.30
C SER A 170 18.89 0.71 13.40
N LEU A 171 19.30 1.96 13.61
CA LEU A 171 18.92 3.06 12.74
C LEU A 171 19.58 2.93 11.35
N SER A 172 20.81 2.41 11.29
CA SER A 172 21.55 2.30 10.03
C SER A 172 20.76 1.51 8.97
N PRO A 173 20.73 1.95 7.70
CA PRO A 173 21.50 3.05 7.10
C PRO A 173 20.80 4.42 7.15
N TRP A 174 19.70 4.54 7.91
CA TRP A 174 19.10 5.85 8.17
C TRP A 174 20.02 6.69 9.06
N THR A 175 19.99 8.00 8.86
CA THR A 175 20.74 8.97 9.65
C THR A 175 19.77 9.92 10.35
N LEU A 176 20.09 10.30 11.59
CA LEU A 176 19.23 11.21 12.35
C LEU A 176 19.18 12.59 11.69
N SER A 177 18.00 13.19 11.75
CA SER A 177 17.80 14.61 11.52
C SER A 177 17.30 15.20 12.84
N GLY A 178 18.14 15.97 13.53
CA GLY A 178 17.95 16.26 14.96
C GLY A 178 18.56 15.16 15.85
N SER A 179 18.21 15.13 17.14
CA SER A 179 18.81 14.21 18.13
C SER A 179 17.79 13.35 18.89
N GLY A 180 16.49 13.59 18.70
CA GLY A 180 15.42 12.96 19.49
C GLY A 180 14.78 11.71 18.88
N SER A 181 15.25 11.22 17.73
CA SER A 181 14.67 10.03 17.07
C SER A 181 15.47 8.76 17.38
N SER A 182 14.79 7.61 17.43
CA SER A 182 15.43 6.31 17.62
C SER A 182 14.57 5.16 17.10
N VAL A 183 15.19 4.02 16.82
CA VAL A 183 14.46 2.77 16.55
C VAL A 183 14.00 2.18 17.88
N VAL A 184 12.71 1.84 17.97
CA VAL A 184 12.07 1.34 19.20
C VAL A 184 11.30 0.06 18.92
N THR A 185 11.09 -0.76 19.95
CA THR A 185 10.28 -2.00 19.87
C THR A 185 8.80 -1.80 20.16
N SER A 186 8.39 -0.56 20.46
CA SER A 186 7.00 -0.20 20.73
C SER A 186 6.39 0.47 19.51
N ASN A 187 5.07 0.36 19.35
CA ASN A 187 4.34 1.03 18.27
C ASN A 187 4.78 0.62 16.85
N ALA A 188 5.30 -0.59 16.65
CA ALA A 188 5.51 -1.12 15.30
C ALA A 188 4.18 -1.27 14.55
N ARG A 189 4.14 -0.95 13.26
CA ARG A 189 2.97 -1.24 12.42
C ARG A 189 2.97 -2.71 12.03
N THR A 190 4.11 -3.19 11.52
CA THR A 190 4.38 -4.61 11.28
C THR A 190 5.68 -5.00 11.98
N GLY A 191 5.93 -6.30 12.11
CA GLY A 191 7.15 -6.77 12.78
C GLY A 191 7.22 -6.33 14.25
N THR A 192 8.41 -5.92 14.68
CA THR A 192 8.74 -5.65 16.08
C THR A 192 9.35 -4.27 16.31
N HIS A 193 9.78 -3.56 15.27
CA HIS A 193 10.47 -2.28 15.39
C HIS A 193 9.77 -1.18 14.58
N SER A 194 9.92 0.06 15.01
CA SER A 194 9.60 1.24 14.20
C SER A 194 10.56 2.37 14.49
N LEU A 195 10.59 3.38 13.63
CA LEU A 195 11.25 4.65 13.94
C LEU A 195 10.30 5.53 14.75
N GLN A 196 10.69 5.84 15.99
CA GLN A 196 10.05 6.87 16.80
C GLN A 196 10.81 8.18 16.66
N THR A 197 10.10 9.27 16.37
CA THR A 197 10.67 10.61 16.35
C THR A 197 10.60 11.27 17.72
N GLY A 198 11.42 12.30 17.93
CA GLY A 198 11.24 13.24 19.03
C GLY A 198 10.05 14.19 18.78
N ALA A 199 9.96 15.26 19.59
CA ALA A 199 9.07 16.39 19.31
C ALA A 199 9.47 17.11 18.00
N SER A 200 8.80 18.22 17.67
CA SER A 200 9.08 18.98 16.44
C SER A 200 10.57 19.21 16.19
N GLY A 201 11.01 19.05 14.94
CA GLY A 201 12.42 19.23 14.57
C GLY A 201 13.26 17.94 14.64
N ASN A 202 12.61 16.78 14.81
CA ASN A 202 13.28 15.49 14.86
C ASN A 202 12.74 14.54 13.78
N GLY A 203 13.62 13.71 13.24
CA GLY A 203 13.29 12.70 12.25
C GLY A 203 14.48 11.82 11.91
N ALA A 204 14.38 11.11 10.79
CA ALA A 204 15.52 10.43 10.17
C ALA A 204 15.44 10.54 8.65
N ASN A 205 16.60 10.47 8.00
CA ASN A 205 16.77 10.56 6.56
C ASN A 205 17.44 9.28 6.04
N GLN A 206 17.13 8.90 4.80
CA GLN A 206 17.93 7.93 4.06
C GLN A 206 18.26 8.48 2.68
N ASN A 207 19.54 8.43 2.30
CA ASN A 207 19.96 8.80 0.97
C ASN A 207 19.84 7.59 0.05
N LEU A 208 18.89 7.62 -0.87
CA LEU A 208 18.77 6.64 -1.93
C LEU A 208 19.77 6.93 -3.06
N THR A 209 20.32 5.86 -3.61
CA THR A 209 21.24 5.86 -4.74
C THR A 209 20.77 4.90 -5.82
N GLY A 210 21.23 5.07 -7.05
CA GLY A 210 20.87 4.19 -8.17
C GLY A 210 19.51 4.50 -8.80
N LEU A 211 18.98 5.69 -8.55
CA LEU A 211 17.79 6.17 -9.27
C LEU A 211 18.16 6.51 -10.72
N THR A 212 17.18 6.41 -11.61
CA THR A 212 17.32 6.77 -13.02
C THR A 212 16.86 8.22 -13.20
N PRO A 213 17.61 9.09 -13.92
CA PRO A 213 17.16 10.45 -14.21
C PRO A 213 15.83 10.50 -14.98
N ASN A 214 15.11 11.62 -14.88
CA ASN A 214 13.78 11.83 -15.49
C ASN A 214 12.79 10.67 -15.27
N THR A 215 12.88 9.98 -14.13
CA THR A 215 12.02 8.84 -13.81
C THR A 215 11.14 9.16 -12.62
N THR A 216 9.87 8.81 -12.74
CA THR A 216 8.91 8.89 -11.64
C THR A 216 9.03 7.67 -10.73
N TYR A 217 9.09 7.95 -9.44
CA TYR A 217 9.09 6.97 -8.36
C TYR A 217 7.93 7.27 -7.41
N LEU A 218 7.42 6.22 -6.78
CA LEU A 218 6.45 6.30 -5.71
C LEU A 218 7.17 6.03 -4.39
N LEU A 219 7.14 7.01 -3.48
CA LEU A 219 7.47 6.85 -2.07
C LEU A 219 6.18 6.55 -1.31
N THR A 220 6.11 5.43 -0.60
CA THR A 220 5.06 5.17 0.41
C THR A 220 5.67 4.97 1.78
N GLY A 221 4.83 5.03 2.80
CA GLY A 221 5.24 4.67 4.16
C GLY A 221 4.11 4.91 5.14
N TRP A 222 4.16 4.23 6.27
CA TRP A 222 3.11 4.32 7.28
C TRP A 222 3.57 5.19 8.42
N ALA A 223 2.70 6.09 8.86
CA ALA A 223 2.99 6.98 9.97
C ALA A 223 1.80 7.15 10.91
N LYS A 224 2.10 7.60 12.12
CA LYS A 224 1.13 8.14 13.07
C LYS A 224 1.76 9.21 13.96
N VAL A 225 0.92 10.05 14.55
CA VAL A 225 1.30 11.00 15.59
C VAL A 225 0.74 10.56 16.94
N ALA A 226 1.39 10.91 18.05
CA ALA A 226 0.85 10.61 19.37
C ALA A 226 -0.39 11.45 19.72
N ASN A 227 -0.43 12.71 19.27
CA ASN A 227 -1.48 13.67 19.60
C ASN A 227 -2.26 14.12 18.36
N ALA A 228 -3.59 14.16 18.47
CA ALA A 228 -4.44 14.75 17.43
C ALA A 228 -4.13 16.25 17.24
N GLY A 229 -4.16 16.71 16.00
CA GLY A 229 -3.81 18.10 15.64
C GLY A 229 -2.33 18.33 15.37
N GLU A 230 -1.47 17.35 15.66
CA GLU A 230 -0.08 17.36 15.23
C GLU A 230 0.10 16.66 13.88
N THR A 231 1.24 16.89 13.22
CA THR A 231 1.58 16.21 11.96
C THR A 231 2.98 15.61 11.96
N LEU A 232 3.15 14.56 11.16
CA LEU A 232 4.41 13.92 10.80
C LEU A 232 4.47 13.82 9.27
N ALA A 233 5.57 14.26 8.66
CA ALA A 233 5.76 14.21 7.23
C ALA A 233 6.56 12.96 6.83
N ILE A 234 6.09 12.25 5.79
CA ILE A 234 6.91 11.34 5.00
C ILE A 234 7.15 12.04 3.66
N GLY A 235 8.42 12.19 3.27
CA GLY A 235 8.75 12.98 2.10
C GLY A 235 10.10 12.70 1.49
N VAL A 236 10.36 13.41 0.40
CA VAL A 236 11.55 13.28 -0.43
C VAL A 236 12.04 14.64 -0.89
N LYS A 237 13.37 14.81 -0.88
CA LYS A 237 14.08 16.01 -1.32
C LYS A 237 15.37 15.66 -2.02
N ASN A 238 16.10 16.67 -2.50
CA ASN A 238 17.40 16.52 -3.18
C ASN A 238 17.39 15.63 -4.43
N TYR A 239 16.21 15.42 -5.03
CA TYR A 239 16.06 14.58 -6.22
C TYR A 239 16.11 15.38 -7.53
N GLY A 240 16.41 16.68 -7.48
CA GLY A 240 16.42 17.59 -8.63
C GLY A 240 15.11 18.34 -8.88
N GLY A 241 14.07 18.05 -8.11
CA GLY A 241 12.81 18.81 -8.07
C GLY A 241 12.54 19.47 -6.71
N THR A 242 11.36 20.06 -6.57
CA THR A 242 10.88 20.67 -5.32
C THR A 242 10.62 19.60 -4.26
N GLU A 243 11.07 19.81 -3.03
CA GLU A 243 10.75 18.92 -1.90
C GLU A 243 9.24 18.64 -1.84
N THR A 244 8.88 17.36 -1.75
CA THR A 244 7.48 16.92 -1.76
C THR A 244 7.26 15.92 -0.64
N PHE A 245 6.13 16.04 0.06
CA PHE A 245 5.80 15.23 1.22
C PHE A 245 4.29 15.10 1.40
N THR A 246 3.90 14.06 2.16
CA THR A 246 2.54 13.88 2.66
C THR A 246 2.57 13.96 4.19
N ASN A 247 1.68 14.77 4.74
CA ASN A 247 1.49 14.90 6.18
C ASN A 247 0.49 13.86 6.69
N VAL A 248 0.89 13.12 7.71
CA VAL A 248 0.01 12.25 8.48
C VAL A 248 -0.33 12.93 9.81
N ALA A 249 -1.63 13.00 10.11
CA ALA A 249 -2.18 13.68 11.29
C ALA A 249 -3.02 12.75 12.19
N THR A 250 -3.04 11.45 11.90
CA THR A 250 -3.84 10.44 12.59
C THR A 250 -3.08 9.83 13.78
N THR A 251 -3.82 9.46 14.82
CA THR A 251 -3.27 8.76 15.98
C THR A 251 -3.16 7.24 15.80
N SER A 252 -3.77 6.72 14.74
CA SER A 252 -3.57 5.37 14.22
C SER A 252 -2.74 5.45 12.94
N TYR A 253 -2.00 4.37 12.64
CA TYR A 253 -1.22 4.29 11.41
C TYR A 253 -2.08 4.55 10.18
N SER A 254 -1.65 5.48 9.34
CA SER A 254 -2.18 5.69 8.00
C SER A 254 -1.03 5.80 7.00
N GLU A 255 -1.30 5.39 5.78
CA GLU A 255 -0.31 5.42 4.71
C GLU A 255 -0.15 6.83 4.14
N ALA A 256 1.10 7.24 3.99
CA ALA A 256 1.52 8.38 3.21
C ALA A 256 1.98 7.89 1.83
N ALA A 257 1.69 8.66 0.78
CA ALA A 257 2.22 8.42 -0.56
C ALA A 257 2.69 9.73 -1.17
N VAL A 258 3.81 9.67 -1.89
CA VAL A 258 4.43 10.81 -2.57
C VAL A 258 4.96 10.35 -3.92
N LEU A 259 4.48 10.98 -4.99
CA LEU A 259 5.09 10.84 -6.31
C LEU A 259 6.18 11.88 -6.50
N PHE A 260 7.35 11.43 -6.96
CA PHE A 260 8.44 12.32 -7.31
C PHE A 260 9.11 11.87 -8.61
N THR A 261 9.49 12.84 -9.44
CA THR A 261 10.25 12.60 -10.67
C THR A 261 11.64 13.18 -10.49
N THR A 262 12.67 12.34 -10.58
CA THR A 262 14.07 12.78 -10.51
C THR A 262 14.36 13.81 -11.60
N GLY A 263 15.22 14.79 -11.32
CA GLY A 263 15.74 15.71 -12.31
C GLY A 263 16.52 15.01 -13.42
N SER A 264 16.91 15.78 -14.44
CA SER A 264 17.51 15.27 -15.68
C SER A 264 18.89 14.63 -15.51
N THR A 265 19.56 14.88 -14.39
CA THR A 265 20.89 14.31 -14.06
C THR A 265 20.92 13.59 -12.71
N ASN A 266 19.83 13.63 -11.93
CA ASN A 266 19.81 13.12 -10.57
C ASN A 266 19.64 11.60 -10.56
N THR A 267 20.58 10.93 -9.89
CA THR A 267 20.56 9.48 -9.62
C THR A 267 20.39 9.16 -8.13
N THR A 268 20.07 10.18 -7.33
CA THR A 268 19.92 10.11 -5.88
C THR A 268 18.70 10.91 -5.43
N ALA A 269 18.19 10.57 -4.25
CA ALA A 269 17.15 11.30 -3.54
C ALA A 269 17.32 11.10 -2.03
N THR A 270 16.94 12.09 -1.22
CA THR A 270 16.92 11.96 0.24
C THR A 270 15.48 11.78 0.70
N LEU A 271 15.16 10.59 1.22
CA LEU A 271 13.89 10.31 1.90
C LEU A 271 13.96 10.76 3.34
N TYR A 272 12.80 11.05 3.93
CA TYR A 272 12.71 11.35 5.34
C TYR A 272 11.37 10.97 5.96
N CYS A 273 11.44 10.75 7.27
CA CYS A 273 10.30 10.79 8.19
C CYS A 273 10.60 11.89 9.22
N TRP A 274 9.70 12.87 9.35
CA TRP A 274 9.99 14.12 10.06
C TRP A 274 8.82 14.63 10.90
N LYS A 275 9.09 15.02 12.14
CA LYS A 275 8.11 15.67 13.01
C LYS A 275 8.03 17.16 12.72
N ASN A 276 6.90 17.58 12.16
CA ASN A 276 6.65 18.98 11.78
C ASN A 276 6.61 19.92 12.98
N SER A 277 6.76 21.22 12.69
CA SER A 277 6.68 22.31 13.67
C SER A 277 5.35 22.31 14.43
N GLY A 278 5.38 22.83 15.66
CA GLY A 278 4.20 22.90 16.53
C GLY A 278 3.84 21.59 17.24
N GLY A 279 4.50 20.48 16.91
CA GLY A 279 4.31 19.20 17.61
C GLY A 279 5.12 19.08 18.90
N THR A 280 4.46 18.67 19.98
CA THR A 280 5.08 18.52 21.31
C THR A 280 5.38 17.08 21.67
N ALA A 281 4.74 16.12 21.01
CA ALA A 281 4.93 14.70 21.25
C ALA A 281 5.65 14.00 20.09
N ALA A 282 6.01 12.73 20.32
CA ALA A 282 6.59 11.88 19.30
C ALA A 282 5.59 11.53 18.17
N GLY A 283 6.13 11.10 17.05
CA GLY A 283 5.40 10.28 16.07
C GLY A 283 6.16 9.00 15.78
N ASN A 284 5.51 8.10 15.03
CA ASN A 284 6.12 6.86 14.58
C ASN A 284 5.97 6.72 13.07
N CYS A 285 6.99 6.19 12.43
CA CYS A 285 6.95 5.81 11.02
C CYS A 285 7.58 4.44 10.82
N ASP A 286 7.04 3.74 9.83
CA ASP A 286 7.33 2.34 9.60
C ASP A 286 7.03 1.96 8.14
N ASP A 287 7.56 0.83 7.69
CA ASP A 287 7.32 0.24 6.37
C ASP A 287 7.46 1.24 5.21
N ILE A 288 8.56 2.00 5.19
CA ILE A 288 8.86 2.98 4.15
C ILE A 288 9.30 2.28 2.86
N ALA A 289 8.75 2.69 1.73
CA ALA A 289 9.09 2.11 0.45
C ALA A 289 9.30 3.13 -0.65
N VAL A 290 10.21 2.81 -1.57
CA VAL A 290 10.35 3.50 -2.84
C VAL A 290 10.40 2.49 -3.96
N GLU A 291 9.60 2.72 -4.98
CA GLU A 291 9.62 1.93 -6.21
C GLU A 291 9.49 2.80 -7.45
N ARG A 292 9.98 2.27 -8.59
CA ARG A 292 9.83 2.94 -9.89
C ARG A 292 8.40 2.78 -10.38
N VAL A 293 7.78 3.88 -10.81
CA VAL A 293 6.49 3.83 -11.52
C VAL A 293 6.74 3.47 -12.97
N SER A 294 6.23 2.31 -13.41
CA SER A 294 6.45 1.77 -14.74
C SER A 294 5.70 2.54 -15.84
N THR A 295 4.53 3.07 -15.51
CA THR A 295 3.63 3.78 -16.44
C THR A 295 3.16 5.11 -15.84
N PRO A 296 4.04 6.13 -15.75
CA PRO A 296 3.74 7.39 -15.05
C PRO A 296 2.80 8.32 -15.82
N ALA A 297 2.18 7.85 -16.91
CA ALA A 297 1.26 8.65 -17.70
C ALA A 297 0.00 8.96 -16.89
N ASN A 298 -0.24 10.26 -16.66
CA ASN A 298 -1.44 10.72 -15.99
C ASN A 298 -2.66 10.46 -16.90
N LEU A 299 -3.65 9.73 -16.39
CA LEU A 299 -4.90 9.41 -17.10
C LEU A 299 -5.91 10.55 -17.06
N LEU A 300 -5.61 11.64 -16.35
CA LEU A 300 -6.44 12.84 -16.31
C LEU A 300 -5.92 13.88 -17.29
N THR A 301 -6.85 14.57 -17.94
CA THR A 301 -6.57 15.71 -18.82
C THR A 301 -6.84 17.01 -18.07
N ASN A 302 -6.05 18.06 -18.34
CA ASN A 302 -6.15 19.36 -17.68
C ASN A 302 -6.17 19.22 -16.14
N ALA A 303 -5.27 18.37 -15.62
CA ALA A 303 -5.33 17.91 -14.23
C ALA A 303 -4.91 18.97 -13.20
N GLY A 304 -4.16 20.00 -13.62
CA GLY A 304 -3.88 21.22 -12.86
C GLY A 304 -4.67 22.44 -13.34
N PHE A 305 -5.73 22.27 -14.14
CA PHE A 305 -6.60 23.36 -14.62
C PHE A 305 -5.93 24.46 -15.46
N GLU A 306 -4.66 24.29 -15.84
CA GLU A 306 -3.84 25.27 -16.58
C GLU A 306 -4.35 25.64 -17.98
N SER A 307 -5.36 24.96 -18.52
CA SER A 307 -6.04 25.44 -19.73
C SER A 307 -6.87 26.71 -19.50
N GLY A 308 -7.09 27.10 -18.24
CA GLY A 308 -8.01 28.19 -17.86
C GLY A 308 -9.49 27.85 -18.04
N SER A 309 -9.80 26.62 -18.48
CA SER A 309 -11.15 26.11 -18.69
C SER A 309 -11.45 24.96 -17.74
N LEU A 310 -12.72 24.84 -17.33
CA LEU A 310 -13.19 23.67 -16.60
C LEU A 310 -13.06 22.40 -17.44
N SER A 311 -13.29 22.48 -18.76
CA SER A 311 -13.23 21.29 -19.63
C SER A 311 -11.87 20.59 -19.54
N PRO A 312 -11.83 19.24 -19.43
CA PRO A 312 -12.93 18.28 -19.52
C PRO A 312 -13.60 17.94 -18.17
N TRP A 313 -13.27 18.65 -17.09
CA TRP A 313 -13.97 18.52 -15.82
C TRP A 313 -15.39 19.09 -15.94
N THR A 314 -16.36 18.34 -15.46
CA THR A 314 -17.78 18.72 -15.45
C THR A 314 -18.21 19.10 -14.04
N LEU A 315 -19.13 20.05 -13.93
CA LEU A 315 -19.66 20.45 -12.62
C LEU A 315 -20.49 19.31 -12.02
N SER A 316 -20.25 18.98 -10.75
CA SER A 316 -21.11 18.07 -9.96
C SER A 316 -22.10 18.81 -9.05
N GLY A 317 -22.19 20.13 -9.21
CA GLY A 317 -23.08 21.06 -8.51
C GLY A 317 -23.05 22.43 -9.17
N SER A 318 -23.33 23.50 -8.42
CA SER A 318 -23.15 24.89 -8.89
C SER A 318 -21.98 25.56 -8.16
N GLY A 319 -21.43 26.63 -8.74
CA GLY A 319 -20.48 27.51 -8.06
C GLY A 319 -18.99 27.13 -8.15
N SER A 320 -18.62 26.03 -8.81
CA SER A 320 -17.21 25.76 -9.10
C SER A 320 -16.75 26.46 -10.37
N SER A 321 -15.49 26.93 -10.39
CA SER A 321 -14.87 27.56 -11.55
C SER A 321 -13.36 27.46 -11.49
N VAL A 322 -12.70 27.49 -12.66
CA VAL A 322 -11.25 27.70 -12.72
C VAL A 322 -10.94 29.17 -12.45
N VAL A 323 -10.00 29.43 -11.56
CA VAL A 323 -9.59 30.78 -11.13
C VAL A 323 -8.07 30.93 -11.22
N THR A 324 -7.58 32.17 -11.12
CA THR A 324 -6.14 32.48 -11.08
C THR A 324 -5.61 32.76 -9.68
N SER A 325 -6.49 32.79 -8.68
CA SER A 325 -6.11 32.91 -7.27
C SER A 325 -5.82 31.53 -6.66
N ASN A 326 -4.90 31.46 -5.70
CA ASN A 326 -4.60 30.23 -4.95
C ASN A 326 -4.22 29.03 -5.84
N ALA A 327 -3.55 29.27 -6.97
CA ALA A 327 -2.88 28.20 -7.71
C ALA A 327 -1.77 27.59 -6.85
N ARG A 328 -1.69 26.25 -6.80
CA ARG A 328 -0.61 25.57 -6.07
C ARG A 328 0.66 25.61 -6.90
N THR A 329 0.53 25.25 -8.18
CA THR A 329 1.57 25.45 -9.20
C THR A 329 0.93 26.10 -10.42
N GLY A 330 1.74 26.57 -11.37
CA GLY A 330 1.21 27.23 -12.55
C GLY A 330 0.45 28.51 -12.24
N THR A 331 -0.63 28.76 -13.00
CA THR A 331 -1.42 30.00 -12.95
C THR A 331 -2.85 29.76 -12.49
N HIS A 332 -3.36 28.53 -12.60
CA HIS A 332 -4.77 28.23 -12.41
C HIS A 332 -4.99 27.23 -11.27
N SER A 333 -6.18 27.28 -10.68
CA SER A 333 -6.68 26.22 -9.82
C SER A 333 -8.19 26.12 -9.94
N LEU A 334 -8.75 25.01 -9.46
CA LEU A 334 -10.19 24.91 -9.26
C LEU A 334 -10.58 25.56 -7.93
N GLN A 335 -11.53 26.48 -7.97
CA GLN A 335 -12.28 26.93 -6.79
C GLN A 335 -13.67 26.30 -6.78
N THR A 336 -14.11 25.80 -5.62
CA THR A 336 -15.49 25.35 -5.39
C THR A 336 -16.34 26.45 -4.75
N GLY A 337 -17.66 26.29 -4.79
CA GLY A 337 -18.59 27.03 -3.93
C GLY A 337 -18.48 26.60 -2.45
N ALA A 338 -19.18 27.31 -1.56
CA ALA A 338 -19.09 27.07 -0.12
C ALA A 338 -19.65 25.71 0.35
N SER A 339 -20.62 25.17 -0.38
CA SER A 339 -21.31 23.91 -0.07
C SER A 339 -21.89 23.29 -1.33
N SER A 340 -22.08 21.96 -1.31
CA SER A 340 -22.62 21.15 -2.39
C SER A 340 -22.06 21.49 -3.79
N SER A 341 -20.74 21.70 -3.86
CA SER A 341 -20.07 22.25 -5.03
C SER A 341 -18.79 21.49 -5.34
N GLY A 342 -18.60 21.13 -6.60
CA GLY A 342 -17.44 20.37 -7.03
C GLY A 342 -17.35 20.21 -8.53
N VAL A 343 -16.39 19.39 -8.95
CA VAL A 343 -16.22 18.95 -10.33
C VAL A 343 -15.86 17.47 -10.36
N ASP A 344 -16.24 16.82 -11.46
CA ASP A 344 -15.95 15.44 -11.76
C ASP A 344 -15.21 15.35 -13.11
N GLN A 345 -14.23 14.47 -13.25
CA GLN A 345 -13.69 14.06 -14.56
C GLN A 345 -13.82 12.55 -14.68
N ALA A 346 -14.66 12.12 -15.61
CA ALA A 346 -14.69 10.72 -16.03
C ALA A 346 -13.49 10.44 -16.94
N THR A 347 -12.75 9.38 -16.63
CA THR A 347 -11.61 8.92 -17.42
C THR A 347 -11.74 7.43 -17.74
N GLY A 348 -11.25 7.06 -18.91
CA GLY A 348 -11.22 5.68 -19.41
C GLY A 348 -9.79 5.21 -19.66
N GLY A 349 -9.64 4.00 -20.21
CA GLY A 349 -8.31 3.43 -20.50
C GLY A 349 -7.63 2.82 -19.27
N LEU A 350 -8.38 2.63 -18.17
CA LEU A 350 -7.89 1.86 -17.04
C LEU A 350 -7.89 0.36 -17.41
N SER A 351 -6.92 -0.38 -16.87
CA SER A 351 -6.93 -1.84 -16.87
C SER A 351 -7.91 -2.31 -15.79
N SER A 352 -8.62 -3.41 -16.03
CA SER A 352 -9.41 -4.07 -15.00
C SER A 352 -8.52 -4.82 -14.01
N SER A 353 -9.00 -4.98 -12.76
CA SER A 353 -8.25 -5.62 -11.68
C SER A 353 -6.83 -5.08 -11.50
N ALA A 354 -6.65 -3.77 -11.72
CA ALA A 354 -5.36 -3.10 -11.65
C ALA A 354 -5.39 -2.02 -10.58
N THR A 355 -4.24 -1.79 -9.97
CA THR A 355 -4.10 -0.84 -8.87
C THR A 355 -3.57 0.49 -9.39
N TYR A 356 -4.19 1.56 -8.91
CA TYR A 356 -3.89 2.94 -9.28
C TYR A 356 -3.66 3.78 -8.03
N LEU A 357 -2.90 4.85 -8.20
CA LEU A 357 -2.81 5.94 -7.25
C LEU A 357 -3.46 7.18 -7.86
N LEU A 358 -4.50 7.67 -7.19
CA LEU A 358 -5.00 9.01 -7.35
C LEU A 358 -4.31 9.91 -6.32
N THR A 359 -3.73 11.02 -6.76
CA THR A 359 -3.38 12.15 -5.91
C THR A 359 -4.04 13.41 -6.42
N GLY A 360 -4.40 14.31 -5.51
CA GLY A 360 -4.80 15.68 -5.81
C GLY A 360 -4.39 16.58 -4.66
N TRP A 361 -4.04 17.83 -4.96
CA TRP A 361 -3.74 18.80 -3.91
C TRP A 361 -5.00 19.59 -3.61
N ALA A 362 -5.33 19.71 -2.32
CA ALA A 362 -6.50 20.48 -1.91
C ALA A 362 -6.23 21.31 -0.66
N MET A 363 -6.99 22.39 -0.52
CA MET A 363 -7.06 23.22 0.68
C MET A 363 -8.47 23.78 0.89
N ALA A 364 -8.83 24.07 2.13
CA ALA A 364 -10.07 24.77 2.46
C ALA A 364 -9.75 26.20 2.87
N ALA A 365 -10.49 27.19 2.36
CA ALA A 365 -10.28 28.59 2.78
C ALA A 365 -10.70 28.81 4.26
N GLY A 366 -11.69 28.05 4.74
CA GLY A 366 -12.03 28.00 6.16
C GLY A 366 -11.13 26.99 6.90
N GLY A 367 -10.40 27.44 7.92
CA GLY A 367 -9.38 26.63 8.59
C GLY A 367 -9.87 25.33 9.24
N SER A 368 -11.16 25.23 9.59
CA SER A 368 -11.80 24.01 10.12
C SER A 368 -12.68 23.30 9.09
N GLU A 369 -12.79 23.83 7.87
CA GLU A 369 -13.60 23.26 6.79
C GLU A 369 -12.80 22.22 6.01
N GLN A 370 -13.50 21.42 5.20
CA GLN A 370 -12.93 20.27 4.49
C GLN A 370 -13.25 20.32 3.01
N VAL A 371 -12.31 19.87 2.19
CA VAL A 371 -12.49 19.64 0.75
C VAL A 371 -12.08 18.21 0.44
N ALA A 372 -12.93 17.47 -0.27
CA ALA A 372 -12.67 16.09 -0.63
C ALA A 372 -12.02 16.00 -2.01
N VAL A 373 -10.94 15.22 -2.09
CA VAL A 373 -10.44 14.61 -3.33
C VAL A 373 -10.95 13.19 -3.32
N GLY A 374 -11.50 12.69 -4.43
CA GLY A 374 -12.05 11.34 -4.44
C GLY A 374 -12.19 10.70 -5.81
N VAL A 375 -12.54 9.41 -5.78
CA VAL A 375 -12.75 8.58 -6.95
C VAL A 375 -13.93 7.63 -6.73
N LYS A 376 -14.75 7.49 -7.76
CA LYS A 376 -15.94 6.63 -7.80
C LYS A 376 -16.06 5.94 -9.17
N ASN A 377 -17.06 5.08 -9.33
CA ASN A 377 -17.40 4.41 -10.60
C ASN A 377 -16.30 3.50 -11.18
N PHE A 378 -15.34 3.04 -10.38
CA PHE A 378 -14.24 2.18 -10.82
C PHE A 378 -14.50 0.68 -10.57
N GLY A 379 -15.72 0.32 -10.18
CA GLY A 379 -16.10 -1.06 -9.84
C GLY A 379 -15.89 -1.45 -8.38
N GLY A 380 -15.23 -0.59 -7.60
CA GLY A 380 -15.15 -0.69 -6.14
C GLY A 380 -16.03 0.33 -5.42
N THR A 381 -15.93 0.36 -4.09
CA THR A 381 -16.54 1.39 -3.24
C THR A 381 -15.91 2.74 -3.52
N GLU A 382 -16.70 3.81 -3.52
CA GLU A 382 -16.16 5.18 -3.60
C GLU A 382 -15.14 5.43 -2.48
N SER A 383 -13.99 6.01 -2.87
CA SER A 383 -12.88 6.31 -1.96
C SER A 383 -12.52 7.78 -2.06
N PHE A 384 -12.32 8.44 -0.92
CA PHE A 384 -11.94 9.83 -0.85
C PHE A 384 -11.07 10.14 0.37
N SER A 385 -10.28 11.20 0.26
CA SER A 385 -9.56 11.82 1.37
C SER A 385 -9.91 13.30 1.45
N LYS A 386 -9.85 13.85 2.67
CA LYS A 386 -10.26 15.22 2.95
C LYS A 386 -9.07 16.07 3.37
N ALA A 387 -8.81 17.13 2.61
CA ALA A 387 -7.91 18.18 3.05
C ALA A 387 -8.62 19.08 4.07
N THR A 388 -7.89 19.47 5.11
CA THR A 388 -8.31 20.41 6.14
C THR A 388 -7.28 21.52 6.30
N GLY A 389 -7.75 22.73 6.55
CA GLY A 389 -6.86 23.88 6.75
C GLY A 389 -6.55 24.65 5.47
N THR A 390 -5.82 25.75 5.65
CA THR A 390 -5.63 26.81 4.65
C THR A 390 -4.35 26.67 3.82
N ALA A 391 -3.67 25.53 3.92
CA ALA A 391 -2.49 25.23 3.13
C ALA A 391 -2.78 24.00 2.27
N TYR A 392 -2.25 23.99 1.04
CA TYR A 392 -2.35 22.84 0.16
C TYR A 392 -1.71 21.60 0.79
N ALA A 393 -2.49 20.52 0.83
CA ALA A 393 -2.02 19.21 1.23
C ALA A 393 -2.39 18.19 0.16
N GLN A 394 -1.43 17.34 -0.20
CA GLN A 394 -1.68 16.23 -1.12
C GLN A 394 -2.60 15.20 -0.46
N GLN A 395 -3.56 14.70 -1.24
CA GLN A 395 -4.54 13.70 -0.84
C GLN A 395 -4.29 12.42 -1.65
N PRO A 396 -3.55 11.43 -1.11
CA PRO A 396 -3.33 10.16 -1.78
C PRO A 396 -4.49 9.19 -1.57
N ILE A 397 -4.91 8.51 -2.64
CA ILE A 397 -5.98 7.52 -2.63
C ILE A 397 -5.57 6.35 -3.53
N PHE A 398 -5.38 5.19 -2.92
CA PHE A 398 -5.20 3.94 -3.65
C PHE A 398 -6.56 3.38 -4.06
N LEU A 399 -6.64 2.84 -5.27
CA LEU A 399 -7.82 2.16 -5.76
C LEU A 399 -7.43 0.95 -6.62
N THR A 400 -8.27 -0.08 -6.58
CA THR A 400 -8.18 -1.23 -7.48
C THR A 400 -9.46 -1.30 -8.30
N THR A 401 -9.33 -1.33 -9.63
CA THR A 401 -10.48 -1.42 -10.52
C THR A 401 -11.17 -2.78 -10.38
N GLY A 402 -12.50 -2.78 -10.52
CA GLY A 402 -13.27 -4.02 -10.64
C GLY A 402 -12.87 -4.82 -11.89
N SER A 403 -13.19 -6.10 -11.93
CA SER A 403 -12.72 -7.01 -12.98
C SER A 403 -13.24 -6.78 -14.39
N GLY A 404 -14.30 -5.99 -14.54
CA GLY A 404 -14.78 -5.51 -15.84
C GLY A 404 -14.61 -4.01 -16.04
N ASN A 405 -14.02 -3.29 -15.08
CA ASN A 405 -14.01 -1.85 -15.07
C ASN A 405 -12.75 -1.29 -15.70
N THR A 406 -12.93 -0.45 -16.72
CA THR A 406 -11.86 0.22 -17.47
C THR A 406 -11.98 1.74 -17.42
N SER A 407 -12.77 2.25 -16.48
CA SER A 407 -13.01 3.67 -16.24
C SER A 407 -13.10 3.99 -14.75
N ALA A 408 -12.92 5.27 -14.43
CA ALA A 408 -13.13 5.83 -13.11
C ALA A 408 -13.64 7.28 -13.23
N THR A 409 -14.25 7.80 -12.17
CA THR A 409 -14.63 9.22 -12.08
C THR A 409 -13.91 9.85 -10.90
N VAL A 410 -12.99 10.77 -11.18
CA VAL A 410 -12.23 11.53 -10.17
C VAL A 410 -12.94 12.84 -9.87
N TYR A 411 -12.88 13.33 -8.63
CA TYR A 411 -13.55 14.57 -8.25
C TYR A 411 -12.79 15.45 -7.24
N CYS A 412 -13.15 16.73 -7.23
CA CYS A 412 -12.97 17.67 -6.13
C CYS A 412 -14.36 18.05 -5.61
N TYR A 413 -14.63 17.94 -4.32
CA TYR A 413 -15.97 18.23 -3.79
C TYR A 413 -15.96 18.91 -2.42
N LYS A 414 -16.72 20.00 -2.31
CA LYS A 414 -17.03 20.71 -1.07
C LYS A 414 -18.45 20.37 -0.64
N ASN A 415 -18.58 19.54 0.39
CA ASN A 415 -19.87 19.07 0.87
C ASN A 415 -20.69 20.17 1.56
N SER A 416 -20.09 20.84 2.54
CA SER A 416 -20.77 21.82 3.40
C SER A 416 -19.79 22.86 3.92
N GLY A 417 -20.28 24.03 4.30
CA GLY A 417 -19.50 25.09 4.93
C GLY A 417 -19.91 26.48 4.46
N THR A 418 -19.05 27.45 4.76
CA THR A 418 -19.26 28.87 4.49
C THR A 418 -18.21 29.45 3.56
N SER A 419 -17.08 28.74 3.40
CA SER A 419 -15.96 29.16 2.55
C SER A 419 -15.72 28.19 1.41
N ALA A 420 -15.13 28.70 0.34
CA ALA A 420 -14.71 27.91 -0.82
C ALA A 420 -13.63 26.88 -0.46
N GLY A 421 -13.56 25.84 -1.27
CA GLY A 421 -12.42 24.95 -1.37
C GLY A 421 -11.59 25.22 -2.61
N TYR A 422 -10.35 24.76 -2.60
CA TYR A 422 -9.48 24.77 -3.77
C TYR A 422 -8.87 23.39 -4.00
N CYS A 423 -8.81 22.97 -5.27
CA CYS A 423 -8.12 21.77 -5.69
C CYS A 423 -7.24 22.03 -6.91
N ASP A 424 -6.13 21.31 -7.00
CA ASP A 424 -5.13 21.50 -8.05
C ASP A 424 -4.26 20.23 -8.24
N ASP A 425 -3.46 20.20 -9.30
CA ASP A 425 -2.40 19.22 -9.56
C ASP A 425 -2.82 17.75 -9.35
N TYR A 426 -3.88 17.32 -10.04
CA TYR A 426 -4.34 15.94 -9.99
C TYR A 426 -3.43 14.99 -10.77
N THR A 427 -3.29 13.76 -10.26
CA THR A 427 -2.61 12.65 -10.94
C THR A 427 -3.37 11.36 -10.72
N LEU A 428 -3.72 10.64 -11.79
CA LEU A 428 -4.17 9.26 -11.73
C LEU A 428 -3.22 8.39 -12.56
N ILE A 429 -2.43 7.56 -11.89
CA ILE A 429 -1.44 6.70 -12.54
C ILE A 429 -1.63 5.24 -12.14
N LYS A 430 -1.27 4.34 -13.05
CA LYS A 430 -1.27 2.90 -12.79
C LYS A 430 0.00 2.53 -12.02
N LEU A 431 -0.15 1.73 -10.97
CA LEU A 431 0.97 1.17 -10.20
C LEU A 431 1.32 -0.24 -10.68
N SER A 432 0.29 -1.05 -10.95
CA SER A 432 0.39 -2.46 -11.34
C SER A 432 -0.82 -2.97 -12.09
#